data_AF-A0A8W8L9X2-F1
#
_entry.id   AF-A0A8W8L9X2-F1
#
_cell.length_a   1.000
_cell.length_b   1.000
_cell.length_c   1.000
_cell.angle_alpha   90.00
_cell.angle_beta   90.00
_cell.angle_gamma   90.00
#
_symmetry.space_group_name_H-M   'P 1'
#
loop_
_entity.id
_entity.type
_entity.pdbx_description
1 polymer ?
#
loop_
_entity_poly.entity_id
_entity_poly.type
_entity_poly.pdbx_seq_one_letter_code
_entity_poly.pdbx_strand_id
1 'polypeptide(L)'
;MGYLSCFTRLFLTLFNGVTITICLVFTGIGVVMIILPDISVLDHLIGASTVMTKLKDTLTATGLGTEDQYSGLSLSTAFYDVGLMLAASCVFIMIIALFGCCGGCCKLKCALLTYIAVSCFFLVLELIVVIIVYGDEDLVIKSIKELVLLSIASYKGLAGQNIQSLGWNFVMVKYKCCGLNDYKDFLSSNWTRSVTTSGTTYTLKTPIACCDPLPTSGDLTCATTTSEPNTALTGCFDTVWDTSFGNDTFIAFGYCIGFGIQLILIAAAIIVFMEAKKKNRIATEREERKHRRMANNAVVEPLPEKPGISNNPFEDHLPDKPNAHVYM
;
A
#
# COMPACT_ATOMS: atom_id res chain seq x y z
N MET A 1 32.64 10.63 -9.84
CA MET A 1 31.58 9.61 -10.08
C MET A 1 31.26 8.75 -8.86
N GLY A 2 32.21 8.41 -7.97
CA GLY A 2 31.93 7.57 -6.79
C GLY A 2 30.95 8.18 -5.77
N TYR A 3 31.07 9.49 -5.49
CA TYR A 3 30.22 10.19 -4.52
C TYR A 3 28.74 10.24 -4.92
N LEU A 4 28.44 10.49 -6.20
CA LEU A 4 27.05 10.52 -6.69
C LEU A 4 26.38 9.14 -6.60
N SER A 5 27.09 8.07 -6.98
CA SER A 5 26.62 6.68 -6.84
C SER A 5 26.33 6.30 -5.39
N CYS A 6 27.22 6.70 -4.47
CA CYS A 6 27.05 6.48 -3.04
C CYS A 6 25.82 7.23 -2.50
N PHE A 7 25.69 8.50 -2.87
CA PHE A 7 24.57 9.34 -2.47
C PHE A 7 23.23 8.79 -2.95
N THR A 8 23.10 8.39 -4.22
CA THR A 8 21.85 7.83 -4.75
C THR A 8 21.44 6.53 -4.03
N ARG A 9 22.40 5.66 -3.71
CA ARG A 9 22.13 4.43 -2.94
C ARG A 9 21.70 4.73 -1.52
N LEU A 10 22.40 5.66 -0.87
CA LEU A 10 22.08 6.09 0.49
C LEU A 10 20.68 6.70 0.54
N PHE A 11 20.37 7.63 -0.37
CA PHE A 11 19.07 8.26 -0.49
C PHE A 11 17.93 7.24 -0.66
N LEU A 12 18.05 6.32 -1.63
CA LEU A 12 17.06 5.27 -1.87
C LEU A 12 16.88 4.37 -0.64
N THR A 13 17.97 4.01 0.03
CA THR A 13 17.94 3.14 1.20
C THR A 13 17.31 3.83 2.41
N LEU A 14 17.64 5.10 2.65
CA LEU A 14 17.09 5.88 3.76
C LEU A 14 15.59 6.10 3.60
N PHE A 15 15.14 6.48 2.39
CA PHE A 15 13.72 6.76 2.15
C PHE A 15 12.86 5.51 2.35
N ASN A 16 13.27 4.38 1.74
CA ASN A 16 12.59 3.11 1.94
C ASN A 16 12.71 2.61 3.39
N GLY A 17 13.82 2.87 4.07
CA GLY A 17 13.98 2.58 5.50
C GLY A 17 12.98 3.33 6.38
N VAL A 18 12.76 4.62 6.11
CA VAL A 18 11.73 5.42 6.78
C VAL A 18 10.33 4.91 6.43
N THR A 19 10.06 4.52 5.18
CA THR A 19 8.78 3.90 4.82
C THR A 19 8.53 2.61 5.61
N ILE A 20 9.55 1.78 5.81
CA ILE A 20 9.44 0.55 6.62
C ILE A 20 9.13 0.88 8.08
N THR A 21 9.84 1.83 8.69
CA THR A 21 9.58 2.18 10.10
C THR A 21 8.17 2.72 10.30
N ILE A 22 7.70 3.58 9.39
CA ILE A 22 6.32 4.08 9.39
C ILE A 22 5.33 2.90 9.25
N CYS A 23 5.52 2.01 8.28
CA CYS A 23 4.63 0.86 8.07
C CYS A 23 4.62 -0.10 9.26
N LEU A 24 5.74 -0.29 9.96
CA LEU A 24 5.80 -1.11 11.18
C LEU A 24 4.97 -0.52 12.31
N VAL A 25 5.01 0.80 12.50
CA VAL A 25 4.18 1.50 13.50
C VAL A 25 2.69 1.31 13.17
N PHE A 26 2.29 1.55 11.92
CA PHE A 26 0.88 1.40 11.51
C PHE A 26 0.40 -0.06 11.53
N THR A 27 1.27 -1.01 11.18
CA THR A 27 0.96 -2.45 11.32
C THR A 27 0.77 -2.80 12.80
N GLY A 28 1.61 -2.27 13.70
CA GLY A 28 1.45 -2.42 15.14
C GLY A 28 0.12 -1.86 15.63
N ILE A 29 -0.26 -0.66 15.18
CA ILE A 29 -1.57 -0.06 15.49
C ILE A 29 -2.72 -0.95 15.00
N GLY A 30 -2.66 -1.44 13.75
CA GLY A 30 -3.67 -2.33 13.19
C GLY A 30 -3.79 -3.66 13.96
N VAL A 31 -2.66 -4.26 14.37
CA VAL A 31 -2.65 -5.47 15.20
C VAL A 31 -3.22 -5.19 16.60
N VAL A 32 -2.91 -4.04 17.19
CA VAL A 32 -3.49 -3.62 18.47
C VAL A 32 -5.00 -3.47 18.36
N MET A 33 -5.52 -2.86 17.27
CA MET A 33 -6.96 -2.77 17.01
C MET A 33 -7.65 -4.14 16.90
N ILE A 34 -6.94 -5.16 16.38
CA ILE A 34 -7.45 -6.53 16.25
C ILE A 34 -7.48 -7.26 17.60
N ILE A 35 -6.41 -7.15 18.40
CA ILE A 35 -6.25 -7.92 19.65
C ILE A 35 -6.98 -7.25 20.81
N LEU A 36 -6.96 -5.92 20.85
CA LEU A 36 -7.50 -5.10 21.93
C LEU A 36 -8.44 -4.05 21.32
N PRO A 37 -9.65 -4.45 20.93
CA PRO A 37 -10.61 -3.52 20.33
C PRO A 37 -11.08 -2.40 21.29
N ASP A 38 -10.97 -2.60 22.61
CA ASP A 38 -11.51 -1.68 23.61
C ASP A 38 -10.53 -0.58 24.07
N ILE A 39 -9.37 -0.40 23.40
CA ILE A 39 -8.43 0.66 23.81
C ILE A 39 -8.88 2.02 23.29
N SER A 40 -9.01 2.96 24.23
CA SER A 40 -9.30 4.40 24.09
C SER A 40 -8.34 5.23 23.21
N VAL A 41 -7.37 4.62 22.52
CA VAL A 41 -6.36 5.36 21.72
C VAL A 41 -6.96 6.00 20.47
N LEU A 42 -7.94 5.35 19.82
CA LEU A 42 -8.60 5.92 18.64
C LEU A 42 -9.70 6.93 19.02
N ASP A 43 -10.28 6.78 20.22
CA ASP A 43 -11.34 7.65 20.74
C ASP A 43 -10.91 9.12 20.87
N HIS A 44 -9.61 9.36 21.09
CA HIS A 44 -9.05 10.71 21.22
C HIS A 44 -8.68 11.34 19.86
N LEU A 45 -8.40 10.54 18.82
CA LEU A 45 -7.91 11.04 17.53
C LEU A 45 -9.03 11.50 16.57
N ILE A 46 -10.24 10.93 16.67
CA ILE A 46 -11.33 11.18 15.69
C ILE A 46 -12.57 11.81 16.38
N GLY A 47 -12.57 11.95 17.71
CA GLY A 47 -13.76 12.33 18.48
C GLY A 47 -14.89 11.30 18.36
N ALA A 48 -14.53 10.05 18.00
CA ALA A 48 -15.44 8.94 17.82
C ALA A 48 -16.25 8.68 19.10
N SER A 49 -15.59 8.74 20.25
CA SER A 49 -16.18 8.67 21.58
C SER A 49 -17.39 9.60 21.77
N THR A 50 -17.31 10.85 21.31
CA THR A 50 -18.41 11.81 21.53
C THR A 50 -19.65 11.45 20.71
N VAL A 51 -19.47 11.08 19.44
CA VAL A 51 -20.58 10.69 18.56
C VAL A 51 -21.18 9.35 19.03
N MET A 52 -20.33 8.40 19.41
CA MET A 52 -20.74 7.10 19.89
C MET A 52 -21.49 7.18 21.22
N THR A 53 -21.06 8.04 22.16
CA THR A 53 -21.81 8.31 23.39
C THR A 53 -23.20 8.87 23.07
N LYS A 54 -23.30 9.83 22.14
CA LYS A 54 -24.62 10.35 21.72
C LYS A 54 -25.52 9.27 21.14
N LEU A 55 -24.98 8.37 20.31
CA LEU A 55 -25.74 7.25 19.75
C LEU A 55 -26.21 6.29 20.86
N LYS A 56 -25.34 5.97 21.82
CA LYS A 56 -25.68 5.12 22.98
C LYS A 56 -26.74 5.76 23.88
N ASP A 57 -26.61 7.05 24.17
CA ASP A 57 -27.58 7.82 24.96
C ASP A 57 -28.94 7.85 24.26
N THR A 58 -28.96 8.05 22.93
CA THR A 58 -30.18 8.03 22.12
C THR A 58 -30.87 6.68 22.18
N LEU A 59 -30.11 5.58 22.04
CA LEU A 59 -30.68 4.23 22.12
C LEU A 59 -31.23 3.92 23.52
N THR A 60 -30.52 4.36 24.57
CA THR A 60 -30.97 4.25 25.96
C THR A 60 -32.26 5.04 26.21
N ALA A 61 -32.32 6.28 25.72
CA ALA A 61 -33.46 7.17 25.93
C ALA A 61 -34.71 6.80 25.12
N THR A 62 -34.50 6.26 23.92
CA THR A 62 -35.59 5.83 23.03
C THR A 62 -36.06 4.39 23.33
N GLY A 63 -35.27 3.58 24.03
CA GLY A 63 -35.59 2.17 24.30
C GLY A 63 -35.69 1.31 23.03
N LEU A 64 -35.12 1.78 21.92
CA LEU A 64 -35.00 1.01 20.69
C LEU A 64 -33.77 0.15 20.78
N GLY A 65 -33.74 -1.10 20.31
CA GLY A 65 -34.06 -2.39 20.98
C GLY A 65 -33.37 -2.73 22.34
N THR A 66 -32.47 -3.73 22.45
CA THR A 66 -32.17 -4.39 23.75
C THR A 66 -30.94 -3.82 24.51
N GLU A 67 -30.95 -3.93 25.86
CA GLU A 67 -29.80 -3.53 26.69
C GLU A 67 -28.50 -4.24 26.28
N ASP A 68 -28.59 -5.51 25.88
CA ASP A 68 -27.47 -6.30 25.35
C ASP A 68 -26.95 -5.73 24.01
N GLN A 69 -27.80 -5.13 23.19
CA GLN A 69 -27.44 -4.50 21.93
C GLN A 69 -26.74 -3.14 22.13
N TYR A 70 -27.06 -2.35 23.16
CA TYR A 70 -26.36 -1.06 23.42
C TYR A 70 -25.13 -1.18 24.29
N SER A 71 -25.10 -2.16 25.19
CA SER A 71 -23.86 -2.57 25.84
C SER A 71 -22.89 -3.19 24.84
N GLY A 72 -23.40 -3.83 23.78
CA GLY A 72 -22.64 -4.41 22.67
C GLY A 72 -22.31 -3.47 21.50
N LEU A 73 -22.77 -2.20 21.52
CA LEU A 73 -22.39 -1.16 20.54
C LEU A 73 -20.94 -0.71 20.79
N SER A 74 -20.01 -1.66 20.75
CA SER A 74 -18.57 -1.44 20.74
C SER A 74 -18.12 -1.43 19.29
N LEU A 75 -17.27 -0.47 18.92
CA LEU A 75 -16.64 -0.47 17.60
C LEU A 75 -15.73 -1.69 17.40
N SER A 76 -15.61 -2.61 18.36
CA SER A 76 -14.75 -3.80 18.29
C SER A 76 -14.78 -4.54 16.96
N THR A 77 -15.97 -4.76 16.39
CA THR A 77 -16.10 -5.43 15.08
C THR A 77 -15.61 -4.53 13.95
N ALA A 78 -15.91 -3.22 13.99
CA ALA A 78 -15.43 -2.27 13.00
C ALA A 78 -13.92 -2.00 13.11
N PHE A 79 -13.36 -1.99 14.31
CA PHE A 79 -11.93 -1.85 14.59
C PHE A 79 -11.15 -3.07 14.16
N TYR A 80 -11.74 -4.26 14.28
CA TYR A 80 -11.14 -5.47 13.71
C TYR A 80 -10.97 -5.34 12.20
N ASP A 81 -12.05 -5.02 11.48
CA ASP A 81 -12.01 -4.92 10.00
C ASP A 81 -11.08 -3.78 9.54
N VAL A 82 -11.18 -2.59 10.16
CA VAL A 82 -10.31 -1.44 9.84
C VAL A 82 -8.85 -1.76 10.17
N GLY A 83 -8.59 -2.37 11.34
CA GLY A 83 -7.26 -2.79 11.76
C GLY A 83 -6.65 -3.83 10.83
N LEU A 84 -7.46 -4.76 10.31
CA LEU A 84 -7.04 -5.76 9.33
C LEU A 84 -6.67 -5.11 7.99
N MET A 85 -7.48 -4.19 7.47
CA MET A 85 -7.17 -3.49 6.22
C MET A 85 -5.91 -2.61 6.35
N LEU A 86 -5.76 -1.92 7.47
CA LEU A 86 -4.57 -1.12 7.78
C LEU A 86 -3.32 -2.00 7.85
N ALA A 87 -3.36 -3.10 8.61
CA ALA A 87 -2.23 -4.01 8.73
C ALA A 87 -1.86 -4.64 7.37
N ALA A 88 -2.85 -5.12 6.61
CA ALA A 88 -2.62 -5.75 5.31
C ALA A 88 -1.97 -4.79 4.30
N SER A 89 -2.49 -3.56 4.20
CA SER A 89 -1.94 -2.55 3.29
C SER A 89 -0.53 -2.11 3.70
N CYS A 90 -0.27 -1.88 4.99
CA CYS A 90 1.07 -1.54 5.48
C CYS A 90 2.09 -2.67 5.28
N VAL A 91 1.69 -3.93 5.47
CA VAL A 91 2.56 -5.08 5.17
C VAL A 91 2.91 -5.14 3.69
N PHE A 92 1.93 -4.92 2.81
CA PHE A 92 2.18 -4.89 1.36
C PHE A 92 3.16 -3.76 0.97
N ILE A 93 2.95 -2.53 1.46
CA ILE A 93 3.85 -1.40 1.21
C ILE A 93 5.25 -1.68 1.77
N MET A 94 5.33 -2.28 2.97
CA MET A 94 6.59 -2.66 3.60
C MET A 94 7.37 -3.66 2.76
N ILE A 95 6.72 -4.65 2.12
CA ILE A 95 7.40 -5.60 1.21
C ILE A 95 8.02 -4.87 0.01
N ILE A 96 7.30 -3.91 -0.58
CA ILE A 96 7.83 -3.09 -1.68
C ILE A 96 9.03 -2.26 -1.21
N ALA A 97 8.90 -1.60 -0.05
CA ALA A 97 9.99 -0.81 0.53
C ALA A 97 11.21 -1.66 0.89
N LEU A 98 11.02 -2.91 1.34
CA LEU A 98 12.10 -3.87 1.57
C LEU A 98 12.87 -4.16 0.27
N PHE A 99 12.18 -4.34 -0.86
CA PHE A 99 12.87 -4.50 -2.15
C PHE A 99 13.69 -3.27 -2.55
N GLY A 100 13.18 -2.07 -2.30
CA GLY A 100 13.93 -0.81 -2.51
C GLY A 100 15.16 -0.71 -1.62
N CYS A 101 15.01 -1.00 -0.32
CA CYS A 101 16.09 -0.99 0.67
C CYS A 101 17.16 -2.04 0.34
N CYS A 102 16.76 -3.31 0.11
CA CYS A 102 17.65 -4.42 -0.26
C CYS A 102 18.35 -4.19 -1.60
N GLY A 103 17.67 -3.59 -2.58
CA GLY A 103 18.25 -3.21 -3.86
C GLY A 103 19.36 -2.15 -3.70
N GLY A 104 19.17 -1.21 -2.78
CA GLY A 104 20.14 -0.16 -2.41
C GLY A 104 21.34 -0.69 -1.62
N CYS A 105 21.10 -1.33 -0.47
CA CYS A 105 22.14 -1.81 0.46
C CYS A 105 22.92 -3.00 -0.08
N CYS A 106 22.20 -3.97 -0.62
CA CYS A 106 22.62 -5.36 -0.65
C CYS A 106 22.88 -5.83 -2.09
N LYS A 107 22.84 -4.90 -3.05
CA LYS A 107 23.14 -5.09 -4.48
C LYS A 107 22.32 -6.22 -5.13
N LEU A 108 21.16 -6.56 -4.56
CA LEU A 108 20.25 -7.57 -5.07
C LEU A 108 19.48 -7.03 -6.29
N LYS A 109 19.92 -7.44 -7.48
CA LYS A 109 19.38 -6.93 -8.75
C LYS A 109 17.91 -7.28 -8.97
N CYS A 110 17.52 -8.51 -8.61
CA CYS A 110 16.14 -8.95 -8.75
C CYS A 110 15.21 -8.12 -7.86
N ALA A 111 15.59 -7.86 -6.61
CA ALA A 111 14.83 -7.00 -5.70
C ALA A 111 14.67 -5.58 -6.28
N LEU A 112 15.75 -4.99 -6.79
CA LEU A 112 15.70 -3.65 -7.40
C LEU A 112 14.82 -3.60 -8.65
N LEU A 113 14.84 -4.64 -9.49
CA LEU A 113 13.98 -4.74 -10.67
C LEU A 113 12.50 -4.86 -10.28
N THR A 114 12.18 -5.68 -9.28
CA THR A 114 10.82 -5.81 -8.75
C THR A 114 10.33 -4.48 -8.19
N TYR A 115 11.15 -3.77 -7.42
CA TYR A 115 10.83 -2.44 -6.90
C TYR A 115 10.49 -1.46 -8.03
N ILE A 116 11.32 -1.38 -9.08
CA ILE A 116 11.06 -0.52 -10.24
C ILE A 116 9.76 -0.91 -10.95
N ALA A 117 9.56 -2.21 -11.22
CA ALA A 117 8.38 -2.69 -11.95
C ALA A 117 7.07 -2.36 -11.21
N VAL A 118 7.01 -2.67 -9.91
CA VAL A 118 5.84 -2.39 -9.07
C VAL A 118 5.63 -0.88 -8.90
N SER A 119 6.69 -0.11 -8.71
CA SER A 119 6.61 1.36 -8.59
C SER A 119 6.13 2.03 -9.87
N CYS A 120 6.57 1.56 -11.04
CA CYS A 120 6.07 2.02 -12.33
C CYS A 120 4.60 1.64 -12.55
N PHE A 121 4.18 0.45 -12.11
CA PHE A 121 2.77 0.05 -12.16
C PHE A 121 1.88 1.01 -11.36
N PHE A 122 2.25 1.33 -10.11
CA PHE A 122 1.52 2.31 -9.32
C PHE A 122 1.54 3.72 -9.92
N LEU A 123 2.66 4.14 -10.52
CA LEU A 123 2.75 5.42 -11.21
C LEU A 123 1.78 5.51 -12.40
N VAL A 124 1.58 4.43 -13.14
CA VAL A 124 0.59 4.38 -14.22
C VAL A 124 -0.84 4.45 -13.66
N LEU A 125 -1.13 3.74 -12.56
CA LEU A 125 -2.44 3.82 -11.90
C LEU A 125 -2.73 5.25 -11.41
N GLU A 126 -1.77 5.91 -10.77
CA GLU A 126 -1.88 7.30 -10.32
C GLU A 126 -2.18 8.25 -11.49
N LEU A 127 -1.46 8.10 -12.61
CA LEU A 127 -1.72 8.88 -13.83
C LEU A 127 -3.11 8.64 -14.40
N ILE A 128 -3.59 7.39 -14.41
CA ILE A 128 -4.96 7.08 -14.84
C ILE A 128 -5.96 7.80 -13.94
N VAL A 129 -5.80 7.72 -12.62
CA VAL A 129 -6.71 8.41 -11.68
C VAL A 129 -6.74 9.91 -11.94
N VAL A 130 -5.58 10.56 -12.12
CA VAL A 130 -5.52 11.98 -12.45
C VAL A 130 -6.21 12.29 -13.77
N ILE A 131 -5.95 11.53 -14.82
CA ILE A 131 -6.58 11.76 -16.13
C ILE A 131 -8.10 11.66 -16.02
N ILE A 132 -8.63 10.68 -15.28
CA ILE A 132 -10.08 10.53 -15.13
C ILE A 132 -10.65 11.68 -14.28
N VAL A 133 -10.03 12.03 -13.14
CA VAL A 133 -10.51 13.12 -12.27
C VAL A 133 -10.53 14.47 -13.00
N TYR A 134 -9.50 14.80 -13.78
CA TYR A 134 -9.46 16.07 -14.53
C TYR A 134 -10.18 16.03 -15.89
N GLY A 135 -10.43 14.84 -16.43
CA GLY A 135 -11.08 14.67 -17.73
C GLY A 135 -12.60 14.58 -17.64
N ASP A 136 -13.11 13.83 -16.66
CA ASP A 136 -14.52 13.62 -16.38
C ASP A 136 -14.69 13.30 -14.89
N GLU A 137 -14.68 14.36 -14.07
CA GLU A 137 -14.84 14.25 -12.62
C GLU A 137 -16.16 13.55 -12.25
N ASP A 138 -17.22 13.82 -13.01
CA ASP A 138 -18.54 13.22 -12.82
C ASP A 138 -18.49 11.70 -12.94
N LEU A 139 -17.70 11.15 -13.88
CA LEU A 139 -17.53 9.70 -14.03
C LEU A 139 -16.87 9.06 -12.80
N VAL A 140 -15.85 9.70 -12.22
CA VAL A 140 -15.16 9.22 -11.01
C VAL A 140 -16.10 9.29 -9.81
N ILE A 141 -16.69 10.47 -9.58
CA ILE A 141 -17.59 10.70 -8.47
C ILE A 141 -18.76 9.74 -8.54
N LYS A 142 -19.34 9.53 -9.72
CA LYS A 142 -20.42 8.56 -9.92
C LYS A 142 -19.99 7.14 -9.58
N SER A 143 -18.83 6.70 -10.05
CA SER A 143 -18.31 5.36 -9.77
C SER A 143 -18.07 5.14 -8.26
N ILE A 144 -17.53 6.14 -7.57
CA ILE A 144 -17.35 6.11 -6.12
C ILE A 144 -18.71 6.08 -5.42
N LYS A 145 -19.64 6.97 -5.81
CA LYS A 145 -21.00 7.03 -5.26
C LYS A 145 -21.71 5.69 -5.41
N GLU A 146 -21.64 5.04 -6.58
CA GLU A 146 -22.22 3.71 -6.81
C GLU A 146 -21.63 2.65 -5.87
N LEU A 147 -20.29 2.61 -5.71
CA LEU A 147 -19.64 1.67 -4.80
C LEU A 147 -20.03 1.89 -3.34
N VAL A 148 -20.10 3.16 -2.90
CA VAL A 148 -20.48 3.51 -1.53
C VAL A 148 -21.96 3.25 -1.29
N LEU A 149 -22.82 3.48 -2.29
CA LEU A 149 -24.26 3.22 -2.20
C LEU A 149 -24.56 1.74 -1.90
N LEU A 150 -23.76 0.80 -2.44
CA LEU A 150 -23.88 -0.63 -2.14
C LEU A 150 -23.77 -0.93 -0.64
N SER A 151 -23.04 -0.12 0.13
CA SER A 151 -22.94 -0.30 1.59
C SER A 151 -24.25 -0.01 2.33
N ILE A 152 -25.10 0.88 1.79
CA ILE A 152 -26.40 1.23 2.37
C ILE A 152 -27.36 0.04 2.33
N ALA A 153 -27.24 -0.86 1.35
CA ALA A 153 -28.09 -2.06 1.25
C ALA A 153 -28.01 -2.94 2.52
N SER A 154 -26.86 -2.95 3.19
CA SER A 154 -26.61 -3.69 4.43
C SER A 154 -26.95 -2.90 5.70
N TYR A 155 -27.48 -1.68 5.58
CA TYR A 155 -27.90 -0.87 6.72
C TYR A 155 -29.08 -1.52 7.44
N LYS A 156 -29.00 -1.60 8.78
CA LYS A 156 -29.98 -2.25 9.67
C LYS A 156 -30.66 -1.30 10.65
N GLY A 157 -30.35 -0.01 10.61
CA GLY A 157 -30.92 1.00 11.51
C GLY A 157 -29.98 1.42 12.63
N LEU A 158 -30.52 2.21 13.57
CA LEU A 158 -29.75 2.80 14.68
C LEU A 158 -29.12 1.73 15.61
N ALA A 159 -29.85 0.63 15.86
CA ALA A 159 -29.40 -0.47 16.70
C ALA A 159 -28.59 -1.56 15.94
N GLY A 160 -28.29 -1.33 14.66
CA GLY A 160 -27.54 -2.28 13.84
C GLY A 160 -26.08 -2.36 14.25
N GLN A 161 -25.60 -3.58 14.53
CA GLN A 161 -24.22 -3.83 15.01
C GLN A 161 -23.20 -4.07 13.88
N ASN A 162 -23.66 -4.18 12.64
CA ASN A 162 -22.77 -4.36 11.50
C ASN A 162 -22.05 -3.05 11.14
N ILE A 163 -20.84 -3.18 10.57
CA ILE A 163 -19.97 -2.03 10.25
C ILE A 163 -20.65 -0.99 9.37
N GLN A 164 -21.54 -1.40 8.45
CA GLN A 164 -22.27 -0.47 7.60
C GLN A 164 -23.25 0.37 8.42
N SER A 165 -24.03 -0.24 9.32
CA SER A 165 -24.95 0.51 10.20
C SER A 165 -24.20 1.48 11.11
N LEU A 166 -23.12 1.00 11.73
CA LEU A 166 -22.31 1.80 12.63
C LEU A 166 -21.63 2.98 11.92
N GLY A 167 -21.00 2.72 10.77
CA GLY A 167 -20.36 3.73 9.95
C GLY A 167 -21.34 4.79 9.44
N TRP A 168 -22.49 4.37 8.91
CA TRP A 168 -23.52 5.31 8.45
C TRP A 168 -24.11 6.12 9.59
N ASN A 169 -24.41 5.52 10.75
CA ASN A 169 -24.88 6.25 11.93
C ASN A 169 -23.84 7.28 12.40
N PHE A 170 -22.57 6.89 12.43
CA PHE A 170 -21.47 7.78 12.78
C PHE A 170 -21.37 8.98 11.83
N VAL A 171 -21.33 8.72 10.51
CA VAL A 171 -21.19 9.78 9.49
C VAL A 171 -22.38 10.74 9.55
N MET A 172 -23.61 10.22 9.59
CA MET A 172 -24.82 11.05 9.61
C MET A 172 -24.87 11.97 10.83
N VAL A 173 -24.52 11.46 12.03
CA VAL A 173 -24.51 12.26 13.26
C VAL A 173 -23.32 13.24 13.31
N LYS A 174 -22.14 12.81 12.83
CA LYS A 174 -20.92 13.64 12.86
C LYS A 174 -21.02 14.82 11.90
N TYR A 175 -21.52 14.59 10.69
CA TYR A 175 -21.55 15.56 9.61
C TYR A 175 -22.93 16.19 9.39
N LYS A 176 -23.95 15.80 10.19
CA LYS A 176 -25.32 16.35 10.11
C LYS A 176 -25.90 16.23 8.70
N CYS A 177 -25.89 15.01 8.20
CA CYS A 177 -26.34 14.65 6.85
C CYS A 177 -27.13 13.34 6.91
N CYS A 178 -27.77 12.94 5.82
CA CYS A 178 -28.59 11.74 5.74
C CYS A 178 -28.44 11.04 4.39
N GLY A 179 -28.02 9.77 4.42
CA GLY A 179 -27.81 8.97 3.21
C GLY A 179 -26.59 9.44 2.41
N LEU A 180 -26.34 8.82 1.26
CA LEU A 180 -25.23 9.21 0.39
C LEU A 180 -25.54 10.55 -0.29
N ASN A 181 -26.73 10.63 -0.91
CA ASN A 181 -27.27 11.80 -1.58
C ASN A 181 -28.44 12.40 -0.80
N ASP A 182 -29.34 11.55 -0.29
CA ASP A 182 -30.44 11.95 0.61
C ASP A 182 -31.03 10.72 1.33
N TYR A 183 -32.05 10.93 2.17
CA TYR A 183 -32.72 9.85 2.90
C TYR A 183 -33.33 8.74 2.01
N LYS A 184 -33.59 9.01 0.73
CA LYS A 184 -34.20 8.04 -0.20
C LYS A 184 -33.26 6.89 -0.50
N ASP A 185 -31.95 7.05 -0.31
CA ASP A 185 -30.99 5.97 -0.49
C ASP A 185 -31.34 4.76 0.39
N PHE A 186 -31.93 5.01 1.57
CA PHE A 186 -32.38 3.97 2.48
C PHE A 186 -33.67 3.27 2.04
N LEU A 187 -34.38 3.74 1.00
CA LEU A 187 -35.55 3.02 0.45
C LEU A 187 -35.18 1.65 -0.09
N SER A 188 -33.94 1.50 -0.57
CA SER A 188 -33.41 0.24 -1.08
C SER A 188 -32.96 -0.74 0.01
N SER A 189 -32.85 -0.29 1.27
CA SER A 189 -32.33 -1.11 2.37
C SER A 189 -33.44 -1.62 3.30
N ASN A 190 -33.23 -2.83 3.82
CA ASN A 190 -34.19 -3.57 4.65
C ASN A 190 -34.02 -3.25 6.15
N TRP A 191 -33.95 -1.96 6.49
CA TRP A 191 -33.90 -1.52 7.89
C TRP A 191 -35.31 -1.37 8.49
N THR A 192 -35.42 -1.49 9.81
CA THR A 192 -36.71 -1.45 10.51
C THR A 192 -37.31 -0.05 10.52
N ARG A 193 -38.40 0.14 9.76
CA ARG A 193 -39.12 1.42 9.66
C ARG A 193 -40.25 1.58 10.66
N SER A 194 -40.80 0.49 11.17
CA SER A 194 -41.88 0.53 12.17
C SER A 194 -41.30 0.17 13.53
N VAL A 195 -41.23 1.15 14.42
CA VAL A 195 -40.65 0.99 15.76
C VAL A 195 -41.65 1.41 16.81
N THR A 196 -41.67 0.71 17.95
CA THR A 196 -42.55 1.05 19.08
C THR A 196 -41.68 1.47 20.26
N THR A 197 -41.91 2.67 20.76
CA THR A 197 -41.22 3.21 21.95
C THR A 197 -42.25 3.91 22.82
N SER A 198 -42.12 3.77 24.15
CA SER A 198 -43.03 4.37 25.13
C SER A 198 -44.53 4.11 24.83
N GLY A 199 -44.85 2.92 24.30
CA GLY A 199 -46.22 2.52 23.94
C GLY A 199 -46.78 3.13 22.64
N THR A 200 -45.98 3.91 21.90
CA THR A 200 -46.38 4.53 20.62
C THR A 200 -45.61 3.90 19.46
N THR A 201 -46.33 3.50 18.41
CA THR A 201 -45.73 2.98 17.18
C THR A 201 -45.50 4.11 16.17
N TYR A 202 -44.26 4.27 15.72
CA TYR A 202 -43.84 5.24 14.72
C TYR A 202 -43.52 4.53 13.40
N THR A 203 -43.94 5.13 12.29
CA THR A 203 -43.48 4.75 10.94
C THR A 203 -42.44 5.77 10.47
N LEU A 204 -41.18 5.36 10.52
CA LEU A 204 -40.02 6.18 10.21
C LEU A 204 -39.86 6.34 8.69
N LYS A 205 -39.73 7.59 8.24
CA LYS A 205 -39.37 7.93 6.86
C LYS A 205 -37.87 7.90 6.66
N THR A 206 -37.12 8.34 7.68
CA THR A 206 -35.65 8.41 7.67
C THR A 206 -35.06 7.62 8.83
N PRO A 207 -33.80 7.18 8.74
CA PRO A 207 -33.08 6.70 9.93
C PRO A 207 -33.04 7.76 11.03
N ILE A 208 -33.07 7.32 12.29
CA ILE A 208 -33.04 8.21 13.47
C ILE A 208 -31.72 8.98 13.56
N ALA A 209 -30.63 8.41 13.06
CA ALA A 209 -29.33 9.08 12.96
C ALA A 209 -29.34 10.33 12.07
N CYS A 210 -30.39 10.55 11.25
CA CYS A 210 -30.60 11.77 10.47
C CYS A 210 -31.32 12.90 11.25
N CYS A 211 -31.73 12.67 12.50
CA CYS A 211 -32.31 13.73 13.32
C CYS A 211 -31.24 14.66 13.87
N ASP A 212 -31.48 15.97 13.83
CA ASP A 212 -30.62 16.98 14.46
C ASP A 212 -31.49 18.01 15.21
N PRO A 213 -31.52 17.99 16.56
CA PRO A 213 -30.74 17.10 17.43
C PRO A 213 -31.26 15.65 17.44
N LEU A 214 -30.40 14.73 17.89
CA LEU A 214 -30.81 13.36 18.19
C LEU A 214 -31.87 13.32 19.31
N PRO A 215 -32.84 12.39 19.25
CA PRO A 215 -33.90 12.30 20.25
C PRO A 215 -33.36 11.89 21.62
N THR A 216 -33.83 12.56 22.66
CA THR A 216 -33.46 12.33 24.08
C THR A 216 -34.58 11.66 24.88
N SER A 217 -35.61 11.17 24.20
CA SER A 217 -36.78 10.48 24.77
C SER A 217 -37.37 9.53 23.73
N GLY A 218 -38.43 8.80 24.09
CA GLY A 218 -39.19 7.96 23.14
C GLY A 218 -40.01 8.74 22.09
N ASP A 219 -39.83 10.05 21.95
CA ASP A 219 -40.41 10.81 20.85
C ASP A 219 -39.53 10.70 19.59
N LEU A 220 -40.05 10.05 18.55
CA LEU A 220 -39.36 9.81 17.28
C LEU A 220 -39.95 10.61 16.12
N THR A 221 -40.74 11.65 16.41
CA THR A 221 -41.39 12.49 15.39
C THR A 221 -40.40 13.09 14.39
N CYS A 222 -39.17 13.41 14.80
CA CYS A 222 -38.11 13.93 13.91
C CYS A 222 -37.83 13.04 12.68
N ALA A 223 -37.96 11.72 12.84
CA ALA A 223 -37.70 10.72 11.81
C ALA A 223 -38.96 10.36 10.99
N THR A 224 -40.12 10.94 11.32
CA THR A 224 -41.38 10.75 10.58
C THR A 224 -41.65 11.83 9.53
N THR A 225 -40.91 12.93 9.59
CA THR A 225 -40.93 14.03 8.61
C THR A 225 -39.66 14.00 7.75
N THR A 226 -39.61 14.85 6.74
CA THR A 226 -38.40 15.12 5.93
C THR A 226 -38.05 16.61 5.93
N SER A 227 -38.67 17.35 6.86
CA SER A 227 -38.47 18.76 7.13
C SER A 227 -37.88 18.90 8.53
N GLU A 228 -37.18 20.01 8.79
CA GLU A 228 -36.64 20.39 10.11
C GLU A 228 -37.53 19.93 11.27
N PRO A 229 -36.97 19.28 12.31
CA PRO A 229 -35.55 19.22 12.70
C PRO A 229 -34.79 17.93 12.26
N ASN A 230 -34.69 17.66 10.95
CA ASN A 230 -33.90 16.54 10.40
C ASN A 230 -33.06 16.98 9.21
N THR A 231 -32.00 16.22 8.93
CA THR A 231 -31.05 16.46 7.84
C THR A 231 -31.37 15.61 6.61
N ALA A 232 -32.65 15.22 6.44
CA ALA A 232 -33.09 14.21 5.48
C ALA A 232 -32.70 14.50 4.02
N LEU A 233 -32.61 15.77 3.65
CA LEU A 233 -32.31 16.23 2.28
C LEU A 233 -30.83 16.61 2.07
N THR A 234 -30.00 16.51 3.11
CA THR A 234 -28.58 16.86 3.06
C THR A 234 -27.75 15.60 2.84
N GLY A 235 -27.19 15.42 1.65
CA GLY A 235 -26.37 14.25 1.32
C GLY A 235 -25.03 14.20 2.07
N CYS A 236 -24.67 13.03 2.58
CA CYS A 236 -23.40 12.87 3.28
C CYS A 236 -22.18 12.87 2.36
N PHE A 237 -22.30 12.43 1.10
CA PHE A 237 -21.14 12.43 0.21
C PHE A 237 -20.58 13.84 0.04
N ASP A 238 -21.42 14.77 -0.41
CA ASP A 238 -20.99 16.14 -0.70
C ASP A 238 -20.57 16.84 0.61
N THR A 239 -21.32 16.66 1.71
CA THR A 239 -20.97 17.26 3.02
C THR A 239 -19.61 16.77 3.55
N VAL A 240 -19.36 15.46 3.50
CA VAL A 240 -18.07 14.87 3.93
C VAL A 240 -16.97 15.30 2.97
N TRP A 241 -17.24 15.27 1.67
CA TRP A 241 -16.28 15.67 0.64
C TRP A 241 -15.85 17.12 0.84
N ASP A 242 -16.77 18.05 0.96
CA ASP A 242 -16.46 19.48 1.14
C ASP A 242 -15.74 19.72 2.47
N THR A 243 -16.13 19.02 3.54
CA THR A 243 -15.50 19.17 4.86
C THR A 243 -14.08 18.60 4.89
N SER A 244 -13.85 17.45 4.25
CA SER A 244 -12.57 16.74 4.30
C SER A 244 -11.61 17.14 3.18
N PHE A 245 -12.14 17.47 2.01
CA PHE A 245 -11.41 17.69 0.77
C PHE A 245 -11.66 19.05 0.13
N GLY A 246 -12.52 19.92 0.66
CA GLY A 246 -12.82 21.24 0.08
C GLY A 246 -11.66 22.25 0.02
N ASN A 247 -10.43 21.83 0.33
CA ASN A 247 -9.21 22.57 0.03
C ASN A 247 -8.42 21.85 -1.07
N ASP A 248 -8.91 21.99 -2.30
CA ASP A 248 -8.31 21.39 -3.52
C ASP A 248 -6.82 21.72 -3.64
N THR A 249 -6.40 22.89 -3.19
CA THR A 249 -4.99 23.31 -3.21
C THR A 249 -4.12 22.43 -2.32
N PHE A 250 -4.60 22.07 -1.13
CA PHE A 250 -3.87 21.20 -0.22
C PHE A 250 -3.70 19.79 -0.79
N ILE A 251 -4.76 19.25 -1.40
CA ILE A 251 -4.75 17.92 -2.03
C ILE A 251 -3.81 17.92 -3.23
N ALA A 252 -3.94 18.91 -4.12
CA ALA A 252 -3.09 19.03 -5.29
C ALA A 252 -1.60 19.17 -4.92
N PHE A 253 -1.29 19.93 -3.86
CA PHE A 253 0.07 20.06 -3.36
C PHE A 253 0.61 18.74 -2.80
N GLY A 254 -0.18 18.05 -1.97
CA GLY A 254 0.19 16.73 -1.44
C GLY A 254 0.43 15.70 -2.54
N TYR A 255 -0.46 15.67 -3.55
CA TYR A 255 -0.32 14.80 -4.72
C TYR A 255 0.95 15.12 -5.51
N CYS A 256 1.22 16.40 -5.81
CA CYS A 256 2.43 16.81 -6.54
C CYS A 256 3.72 16.39 -5.81
N ILE A 257 3.77 16.53 -4.48
CA ILE A 257 4.91 16.09 -3.68
C ILE A 257 5.07 14.57 -3.74
N GLY A 258 3.98 13.82 -3.51
CA GLY A 258 4.01 12.35 -3.54
C GLY A 258 4.46 11.82 -4.89
N PHE A 259 3.84 12.30 -5.97
CA PHE A 259 4.17 11.93 -7.35
C PHE A 259 5.62 12.30 -7.71
N GLY A 260 6.08 13.49 -7.29
CA GLY A 260 7.46 13.93 -7.49
C GLY A 260 8.47 13.04 -6.76
N ILE A 261 8.21 12.70 -5.50
CA ILE A 261 9.06 11.78 -4.72
C ILE A 261 9.10 10.41 -5.38
N GLN A 262 7.96 9.88 -5.83
CA GLN A 262 7.86 8.59 -6.51
C GLN A 262 8.73 8.56 -7.78
N LEU A 263 8.66 9.61 -8.61
CA LEU A 263 9.52 9.75 -9.79
C LEU A 263 11.01 9.77 -9.43
N ILE A 264 11.39 10.53 -8.39
CA ILE A 264 12.78 10.62 -7.94
C ILE A 264 13.28 9.24 -7.45
N LEU A 265 12.46 8.50 -6.71
CA LEU A 265 12.80 7.16 -6.21
C LEU A 265 12.96 6.15 -7.35
N ILE A 266 12.07 6.18 -8.36
CA ILE A 266 12.18 5.35 -9.56
C ILE A 266 13.45 5.69 -10.34
N ALA A 267 13.74 6.98 -10.56
CA ALA A 267 14.94 7.42 -11.25
C ALA A 267 16.21 6.99 -10.51
N ALA A 268 16.25 7.16 -9.18
CA ALA A 268 17.34 6.69 -8.33
C ALA A 268 17.54 5.17 -8.44
N ALA A 269 16.46 4.39 -8.40
CA ALA A 269 16.51 2.94 -8.56
C ALA A 269 17.04 2.51 -9.94
N ILE A 270 16.61 3.17 -11.02
CA ILE A 270 17.10 2.92 -12.38
C ILE A 270 18.60 3.25 -12.48
N ILE A 271 19.05 4.39 -11.95
CA ILE A 271 20.48 4.75 -11.94
C ILE A 271 21.30 3.66 -11.23
N VAL A 272 20.87 3.24 -10.04
CA VAL A 272 21.51 2.18 -9.25
C VAL A 272 21.56 0.85 -10.01
N PHE A 273 20.48 0.51 -10.72
CA PHE A 273 20.38 -0.71 -11.54
C PHE A 273 21.34 -0.66 -12.73
N MET A 274 21.36 0.46 -13.45
CA MET A 274 22.22 0.68 -14.62
C MET A 274 23.71 0.63 -14.24
N GLU A 275 24.09 1.21 -13.11
CA GLU A 275 25.44 1.07 -12.57
C GLU A 275 25.80 -0.38 -12.25
N ALA A 276 24.88 -1.12 -11.64
CA ALA A 276 25.10 -2.53 -11.30
C ALA A 276 25.20 -3.41 -12.57
N LYS A 277 24.45 -3.07 -13.63
CA LYS A 277 24.55 -3.73 -14.94
C LYS A 277 25.88 -3.41 -15.62
N LYS A 278 26.32 -2.15 -15.61
CA LYS A 278 27.60 -1.71 -16.18
C LYS A 278 28.79 -2.40 -15.49
N LYS A 279 28.80 -2.47 -14.16
CA LYS A 279 29.87 -3.16 -13.40
C LYS A 279 29.97 -4.64 -13.78
N ASN A 280 28.84 -5.34 -13.93
CA ASN A 280 28.86 -6.74 -14.36
C ASN A 280 29.36 -6.91 -15.79
N ARG A 281 28.91 -6.08 -16.74
CA ARG A 281 29.40 -6.13 -18.13
C ARG A 281 30.93 -5.98 -18.17
N ILE A 282 31.48 -4.99 -17.45
CA ILE A 282 32.93 -4.77 -17.38
C ILE A 282 33.64 -5.97 -16.75
N ALA A 283 33.06 -6.60 -15.71
CA ALA A 283 33.63 -7.79 -15.09
C ALA A 283 33.66 -8.97 -16.08
N THR A 284 32.55 -9.24 -16.78
CA THR A 284 32.47 -10.29 -17.81
C THR A 284 33.48 -10.04 -18.93
N GLU A 285 33.57 -8.81 -19.46
CA GLU A 285 34.55 -8.45 -20.50
C GLU A 285 36.01 -8.62 -20.02
N ARG A 286 36.29 -8.37 -18.74
CA ARG A 286 37.62 -8.60 -18.14
C ARG A 286 37.95 -10.09 -18.05
N GLU A 287 37.01 -10.92 -17.65
CA GLU A 287 37.20 -12.38 -17.58
C GLU A 287 37.40 -12.97 -18.98
N GLU A 288 36.62 -12.55 -19.98
CA GLU A 288 36.83 -12.96 -21.37
C GLU A 288 38.21 -12.53 -21.91
N ARG A 289 38.67 -11.31 -21.59
CA ARG A 289 40.01 -10.85 -21.99
C ARG A 289 41.11 -11.67 -21.32
N LYS A 290 40.95 -12.09 -20.07
CA LYS A 290 41.90 -13.00 -19.39
C LYS A 290 41.94 -14.36 -20.09
N HIS A 291 40.79 -14.95 -20.39
CA HIS A 291 40.72 -16.21 -21.13
C HIS A 291 41.38 -16.13 -22.51
N ARG A 292 41.13 -15.07 -23.29
CA ARG A 292 41.80 -14.86 -24.59
C ARG A 292 43.33 -14.75 -24.47
N ARG A 293 43.84 -14.06 -23.44
CA ARG A 293 45.29 -13.96 -23.20
C ARG A 293 45.92 -15.29 -22.82
N MET A 294 45.25 -16.08 -21.98
CA MET A 294 45.74 -17.42 -21.61
C MET A 294 45.76 -18.37 -22.81
N ALA A 295 44.73 -18.34 -23.66
CA ALA A 295 44.69 -19.13 -24.89
C ALA A 295 45.83 -18.75 -25.86
N ASN A 296 46.08 -17.46 -26.07
CA ASN A 296 47.19 -17.03 -26.94
C ASN A 296 48.56 -17.44 -26.40
N ASN A 297 48.79 -17.37 -25.09
CA ASN A 297 50.08 -17.79 -24.51
C ASN A 297 50.31 -19.31 -24.60
N ALA A 298 49.26 -20.12 -24.47
CA ALA A 298 49.36 -21.58 -24.59
C ALA A 298 49.72 -22.04 -26.02
N VAL A 299 49.35 -21.28 -27.06
CA VAL A 299 49.70 -21.60 -28.46
C VAL A 299 51.18 -21.30 -28.78
N VAL A 300 51.84 -20.45 -27.99
CA VAL A 300 53.24 -20.01 -28.21
C VAL A 300 54.26 -20.93 -27.51
N GLU A 301 53.83 -21.90 -26.71
CA GLU A 301 54.73 -22.85 -26.05
C GLU A 301 55.40 -23.78 -27.09
N PRO A 302 56.75 -23.84 -27.18
CA PRO A 302 57.43 -24.62 -28.22
C PRO A 302 57.20 -26.13 -28.02
N LEU A 303 56.99 -26.86 -29.12
CA LEU A 303 57.02 -28.32 -29.14
C LEU A 303 58.32 -28.83 -28.46
N PRO A 304 58.25 -29.85 -27.59
CA PRO A 304 59.43 -30.37 -26.90
C PRO A 304 60.48 -30.85 -27.91
N GLU A 305 61.69 -30.33 -27.74
CA GLU A 305 62.86 -30.67 -28.56
C GLU A 305 63.19 -32.16 -28.43
N LYS A 306 63.40 -32.84 -29.57
CA LYS A 306 63.66 -34.28 -29.65
C LYS A 306 64.93 -34.63 -28.85
N PRO A 307 64.96 -35.70 -28.04
CA PRO A 307 66.16 -36.05 -27.29
C PRO A 307 67.28 -36.53 -28.23
N GLY A 308 68.45 -35.90 -28.12
CA GLY A 308 69.69 -36.32 -28.76
C GLY A 308 70.21 -37.62 -28.13
N ILE A 309 70.56 -38.59 -28.98
CA ILE A 309 71.14 -39.87 -28.58
C ILE A 309 72.61 -39.66 -28.25
N SER A 310 72.99 -39.86 -26.99
CA SER A 310 74.36 -39.94 -26.51
C SER A 310 74.68 -41.38 -26.15
N ASN A 311 75.49 -42.06 -26.97
CA ASN A 311 76.06 -43.38 -26.65
C ASN A 311 77.59 -43.30 -26.69
N ASN A 312 78.21 -43.62 -25.57
CA ASN A 312 79.54 -44.24 -25.37
C ASN A 312 79.46 -44.90 -23.98
N PRO A 313 80.21 -45.98 -23.64
CA PRO A 313 81.57 -46.32 -24.10
C PRO A 313 81.85 -47.84 -24.30
N PHE A 314 82.92 -48.20 -25.03
CA PHE A 314 83.72 -49.41 -24.73
C PHE A 314 85.11 -49.35 -25.41
N GLU A 315 86.14 -49.61 -24.62
CA GLU A 315 87.56 -49.77 -25.00
C GLU A 315 87.79 -51.04 -25.85
N ASP A 316 88.69 -51.01 -26.84
CA ASP A 316 89.99 -51.72 -26.81
C ASP A 316 90.76 -51.72 -28.16
N HIS A 317 92.08 -51.57 -28.01
CA HIS A 317 93.22 -52.09 -28.81
C HIS A 317 93.52 -51.67 -30.28
N LEU A 318 94.73 -51.08 -30.41
CA LEU A 318 95.76 -50.95 -31.49
C LEU A 318 95.78 -51.99 -32.66
N PRO A 319 96.65 -51.85 -33.72
CA PRO A 319 97.12 -50.67 -34.48
C PRO A 319 97.27 -50.91 -36.03
N ASP A 320 97.60 -49.82 -36.75
CA ASP A 320 98.45 -49.68 -37.96
C ASP A 320 98.01 -50.09 -39.41
N LYS A 321 97.95 -49.04 -40.28
CA LYS A 321 98.36 -48.92 -41.73
C LYS A 321 97.59 -49.66 -42.87
N PRO A 322 97.82 -49.33 -44.17
CA PRO A 322 97.92 -48.01 -44.83
C PRO A 322 97.15 -47.91 -46.19
N ASN A 323 97.05 -46.69 -46.73
CA ASN A 323 97.04 -46.27 -48.15
C ASN A 323 96.29 -47.07 -49.26
N ALA A 324 95.31 -46.42 -49.89
CA ALA A 324 95.08 -46.36 -51.34
C ALA A 324 94.10 -45.20 -51.64
N HIS A 325 94.48 -44.05 -52.21
CA HIS A 325 94.75 -43.71 -53.61
C HIS A 325 93.57 -43.89 -54.61
N VAL A 326 93.35 -42.80 -55.38
CA VAL A 326 92.72 -42.67 -56.74
C VAL A 326 91.20 -42.41 -56.74
N TYR A 327 90.70 -41.18 -56.93
CA TYR A 327 90.57 -40.32 -58.14
C TYR A 327 89.68 -40.89 -59.27
N MET A 328 88.55 -40.22 -59.52
CA MET A 328 88.24 -39.53 -60.78
C MET A 328 87.29 -38.37 -60.50
#